data_AF-A0A4Q7XM32-F1
#
_entry.id   AF-A0A4Q7XM32-F1
#
_cell.length_a   1.000
_cell.length_b   1.000
_cell.length_c   1.000
_cell.angle_alpha   90.00
_cell.angle_beta   90.00
_cell.angle_gamma   90.00
#
_symmetry.space_group_name_H-M   'P 1'
#
loop_
_entity.id
_entity.type
_entity.pdbx_description
1 polymer ?
#
loop_
_entity_poly.entity_id
_entity_poly.type
_entity_poly.pdbx_seq_one_letter_code
_entity_poly.pdbx_strand_id
1 'polypeptide(L)'
;MVERLGTSQWSVSEARSMVARLRHVAGDGPEYDGIELFTALCSYLDQLHGKFGFDYVFTGAERQALADAVREVRGPSGVGDPESDRLVQPVNAAVTLVEGRELTTWMEEQSGWQQDLGKALRALYTYLDQLYGGPGAFNELLTTFERRRVAAR
;
A
#
# COMPACT_ATOMS: atom_id res chain seq x y z
N MET A 1 -18.18 7.20 13.03
CA MET A 1 -17.59 7.98 11.93
C MET A 1 -16.70 7.01 11.18
N VAL A 2 -16.95 6.76 9.89
CA VAL A 2 -16.12 5.82 9.13
C VAL A 2 -14.84 6.54 8.75
N GLU A 3 -13.69 5.99 9.11
CA GLU A 3 -12.39 6.60 8.83
C GLU A 3 -12.08 6.50 7.34
N ARG A 4 -12.00 7.66 6.68
CA ARG A 4 -11.75 7.75 5.24
C ARG A 4 -10.29 7.46 4.93
N LEU A 5 -10.06 6.90 3.76
CA LEU A 5 -8.72 6.61 3.26
C LEU A 5 -8.11 7.88 2.67
N GLY A 6 -7.51 8.70 3.54
CA GLY A 6 -6.98 10.01 3.19
C GLY A 6 -8.06 10.96 2.69
N THR A 7 -7.88 11.47 1.47
CA THR A 7 -8.85 12.37 0.81
C THR A 7 -9.87 11.64 -0.07
N SER A 8 -9.79 10.30 -0.16
CA SER A 8 -10.78 9.49 -0.86
C SER A 8 -12.15 9.60 -0.18
N GLN A 9 -13.22 9.45 -0.98
CA GLN A 9 -14.57 9.34 -0.43
C GLN A 9 -14.80 8.00 0.29
N TRP A 10 -13.91 7.01 0.09
CA TRP A 10 -14.06 5.67 0.63
C TRP A 10 -13.24 5.47 1.90
N SER A 11 -13.81 4.73 2.83
CA SER A 11 -13.04 3.99 3.85
C SER A 11 -12.31 2.78 3.26
N VAL A 12 -11.47 2.12 4.04
CA VAL A 12 -10.77 0.88 3.63
C VAL A 12 -11.79 -0.19 3.17
N SER A 13 -12.81 -0.47 3.98
CA SER A 13 -13.81 -1.50 3.66
C SER A 13 -14.64 -1.14 2.41
N GLU A 14 -15.00 0.14 2.24
CA GLU A 14 -15.71 0.62 1.06
C GLU A 14 -14.84 0.53 -0.20
N ALA A 15 -13.57 0.94 -0.12
CA ALA A 15 -12.62 0.86 -1.22
C ALA A 15 -12.41 -0.60 -1.65
N ARG A 16 -12.19 -1.53 -0.72
CA ARG A 16 -12.12 -2.98 -1.01
C ARG A 16 -13.38 -3.48 -1.71
N SER A 17 -14.56 -3.10 -1.20
CA SER A 17 -15.85 -3.51 -1.77
C SER A 17 -16.12 -2.90 -3.15
N MET A 18 -15.61 -1.69 -3.41
CA MET A 18 -15.74 -1.03 -4.70
C MET A 18 -14.78 -1.64 -5.72
N VAL A 19 -13.50 -1.81 -5.36
CA VAL A 19 -12.47 -2.43 -6.19
C VAL A 19 -12.87 -3.85 -6.62
N ALA A 20 -13.42 -4.65 -5.70
CA ALA A 20 -13.95 -5.98 -6.04
C ALA A 20 -15.05 -5.95 -7.12
N ARG A 21 -15.91 -4.91 -7.12
CA ARG A 21 -16.95 -4.72 -8.13
C ARG A 21 -16.37 -4.20 -9.45
N LEU A 22 -15.45 -3.23 -9.37
CA LEU A 22 -14.81 -2.61 -10.52
C LEU A 22 -13.94 -3.58 -11.31
N ARG A 23 -13.37 -4.61 -10.68
CA ARG A 23 -12.57 -5.64 -11.35
C ARG A 23 -13.33 -6.35 -12.49
N HIS A 24 -14.66 -6.38 -12.45
CA HIS A 24 -15.50 -6.95 -13.51
C HIS A 24 -15.87 -5.96 -14.62
N VAL A 25 -15.54 -4.68 -14.46
CA VAL A 25 -15.98 -3.58 -15.33
C VAL A 25 -14.79 -2.83 -15.94
N ALA A 26 -13.64 -2.83 -15.27
CA ALA A 26 -12.41 -2.26 -15.81
C ALA A 26 -11.94 -3.07 -17.03
N GLY A 27 -11.50 -2.37 -18.08
CA GLY A 27 -10.81 -2.98 -19.22
C GLY A 27 -9.34 -3.25 -18.89
N ASP A 28 -8.59 -3.89 -19.79
CA ASP A 28 -7.20 -4.34 -19.58
C ASP A 28 -6.14 -3.20 -19.60
N GLY A 29 -6.51 -1.99 -19.16
CA GLY A 29 -5.68 -0.79 -19.17
C GLY A 29 -5.15 -0.38 -17.78
N PRO A 30 -4.59 0.84 -17.67
CA PRO A 30 -4.03 1.36 -16.42
C PRO A 30 -5.01 1.35 -15.23
N GLU A 31 -6.32 1.42 -15.50
CA GLU A 31 -7.33 1.33 -14.46
C GLU A 31 -7.41 -0.05 -13.81
N TYR A 32 -7.20 -1.12 -14.58
CA TYR A 32 -7.11 -2.48 -14.05
C TYR A 32 -5.82 -2.69 -13.26
N ASP A 33 -4.71 -2.14 -13.74
CA ASP A 33 -3.45 -2.13 -12.99
C ASP A 33 -3.59 -1.42 -11.64
N GLY A 34 -4.37 -0.33 -11.59
CA GLY A 34 -4.68 0.39 -10.36
C GLY A 34 -5.50 -0.46 -9.38
N ILE A 35 -6.46 -1.23 -9.88
CA ILE A 35 -7.27 -2.18 -9.11
C ILE A 35 -6.39 -3.30 -8.53
N GLU A 36 -5.51 -3.88 -9.34
CA GLU A 36 -4.61 -4.94 -8.89
C GLU A 36 -3.56 -4.39 -7.91
N LEU A 37 -3.07 -3.17 -8.13
CA LEU A 37 -2.13 -2.51 -7.23
C LEU A 37 -2.77 -2.27 -5.87
N PHE A 38 -3.99 -1.73 -5.84
CA PHE A 38 -4.72 -1.50 -4.60
C PHE A 38 -4.90 -2.82 -3.83
N THR A 39 -5.32 -3.88 -4.53
CA THR A 39 -5.51 -5.20 -3.93
C THR A 39 -4.21 -5.77 -3.37
N ALA A 40 -3.10 -5.61 -4.09
CA ALA A 40 -1.79 -6.06 -3.66
C ALA A 40 -1.28 -5.31 -2.43
N LEU A 41 -1.43 -3.97 -2.39
CA LEU A 41 -1.06 -3.16 -1.23
C LEU A 41 -1.92 -3.47 0.00
N CYS A 42 -3.23 -3.68 -0.17
CA CYS A 42 -4.09 -4.14 0.92
C CYS A 42 -3.66 -5.52 1.44
N SER A 43 -3.36 -6.46 0.56
CA SER A 43 -2.84 -7.79 0.95
C SER A 43 -1.49 -7.72 1.66
N TYR A 44 -0.62 -6.81 1.22
CA TYR A 44 0.64 -6.53 1.90
C TYR A 44 0.41 -5.99 3.32
N LEU A 45 -0.51 -5.04 3.47
CA LEU A 45 -0.87 -4.48 4.77
C LEU A 45 -1.59 -5.50 5.66
N ASP A 46 -2.45 -6.36 5.11
CA ASP A 46 -3.06 -7.48 5.84
C ASP A 46 -1.97 -8.36 6.48
N GLN A 47 -0.91 -8.66 5.73
CA GLN A 47 0.22 -9.44 6.22
C GLN A 47 1.00 -8.70 7.32
N LEU A 48 1.17 -7.37 7.22
CA LEU A 48 1.82 -6.59 8.28
C LEU A 48 0.97 -6.45 9.53
N HIS A 49 -0.35 -6.33 9.39
CA HIS A 49 -1.29 -6.24 10.50
C HIS A 49 -1.50 -7.59 11.20
N GLY A 50 -1.17 -8.69 10.53
CA GLY A 50 -1.24 -10.04 11.10
C GLY A 50 -2.68 -10.49 11.34
N LYS A 51 -2.96 -11.01 12.54
CA LYS A 51 -4.27 -11.60 12.91
C LYS A 51 -5.46 -10.66 12.65
N PHE A 52 -5.25 -9.36 12.76
CA PHE A 52 -6.34 -8.38 12.65
C PHE A 52 -6.66 -7.98 11.21
N GLY A 53 -5.74 -8.20 10.27
CA GLY A 53 -5.86 -7.65 8.92
C GLY A 53 -5.85 -6.12 8.89
N PHE A 54 -5.88 -5.57 7.68
CA PHE A 54 -5.93 -4.15 7.40
C PHE A 54 -7.36 -3.74 7.04
N ASP A 55 -8.22 -3.61 8.06
CA ASP A 55 -9.59 -3.10 7.91
C ASP A 55 -9.72 -1.61 8.23
N TYR A 56 -8.73 -1.04 8.92
CA TYR A 56 -8.64 0.38 9.25
C TYR A 56 -7.18 0.83 9.33
N VAL A 57 -6.97 2.14 9.19
CA VAL A 57 -5.63 2.74 9.27
C VAL A 57 -5.27 2.92 10.73
N PHE A 58 -4.22 2.24 11.21
CA PHE A 58 -3.75 2.49 12.57
C PHE A 58 -3.29 3.94 12.71
N THR A 59 -3.58 4.54 13.86
CA THR A 59 -3.16 5.90 14.22
C THR A 59 -2.44 5.90 15.56
N GLY A 60 -1.84 7.03 15.94
CA GLY A 60 -1.20 7.22 17.25
C GLY A 60 -0.21 6.10 17.61
N ALA A 61 -0.45 5.48 18.76
CA ALA A 61 0.42 4.44 19.32
C ALA A 61 0.44 3.15 18.50
N GLU A 62 -0.68 2.74 17.90
CA GLU A 62 -0.76 1.50 17.11
C GLU A 62 0.09 1.61 15.83
N ARG A 63 0.02 2.77 15.16
CA ARG A 63 0.86 3.05 13.99
C ARG A 63 2.33 3.08 14.37
N GLN A 64 2.66 3.73 15.50
CA GLN A 64 4.03 3.84 15.96
C GLN A 64 4.63 2.45 16.27
N ALA A 65 3.87 1.59 16.97
CA ALA A 65 4.29 0.23 17.26
C ALA A 65 4.54 -0.60 15.99
N LEU A 66 3.68 -0.46 14.98
CA LEU A 66 3.89 -1.12 13.68
C LEU A 66 5.12 -0.55 12.95
N ALA A 67 5.31 0.76 12.95
CA ALA A 67 6.48 1.40 12.33
C ALA A 67 7.80 0.99 13.01
N ASP A 68 7.80 0.87 14.33
CA ASP A 68 8.98 0.41 15.09
C ASP A 68 9.30 -1.05 14.78
N ALA A 69 8.29 -1.92 14.66
CA ALA A 69 8.49 -3.31 14.22
C ALA A 69 9.03 -3.41 12.79
N VAL A 70 8.52 -2.59 11.86
CA VAL A 70 9.06 -2.50 10.49
C VAL A 70 10.53 -2.06 10.51
N ARG A 71 10.86 -1.04 11.31
CA ARG A 71 12.23 -0.54 11.45
C ARG A 71 13.17 -1.57 12.06
N GLU A 72 12.73 -2.30 13.08
CA GLU A 72 13.51 -3.36 13.71
C GLU A 72 13.87 -4.47 12.72
N VAL A 73 12.91 -4.87 11.88
CA VAL A 73 13.11 -5.93 10.89
C VAL A 73 14.01 -5.46 9.75
N ARG A 74 13.87 -4.21 9.28
CA ARG A 74 14.76 -3.63 8.24
C ARG A 74 16.18 -3.35 8.74
N GLY A 75 16.35 -3.13 10.04
CA GLY A 75 17.63 -2.73 10.63
C GLY A 75 18.04 -1.28 10.31
N PRO A 76 19.24 -0.84 10.74
CA PRO A 76 19.68 0.57 10.73
C PRO A 76 19.93 1.22 9.36
N SER A 77 19.53 0.61 8.24
CA SER A 77 19.97 0.87 6.86
C SER A 77 21.32 0.24 6.52
N GLY A 78 21.44 -0.38 5.33
CA GLY A 78 22.68 -0.24 4.57
C GLY A 78 23.47 -1.48 4.15
N VAL A 79 22.85 -2.64 3.94
CA VAL A 79 23.25 -3.42 2.75
C VAL A 79 21.97 -3.63 1.96
N GLY A 80 21.53 -2.54 1.30
CA GLY A 80 20.74 -2.76 0.09
C GLY A 80 21.63 -3.64 -0.78
N ASP A 81 21.14 -4.81 -1.13
CA ASP A 81 21.77 -5.59 -2.17
C ASP A 81 21.96 -4.64 -3.36
N PRO A 82 23.20 -4.36 -3.81
CA PRO A 82 23.44 -3.48 -4.93
C PRO A 82 22.81 -4.01 -6.23
N GLU A 83 22.37 -5.28 -6.26
CA GLU A 83 21.53 -5.85 -7.32
C GLU A 83 20.02 -5.75 -7.05
N SER A 84 19.60 -5.45 -5.81
CA SER A 84 18.20 -5.19 -5.48
C SER A 84 17.83 -3.78 -5.90
N ASP A 85 17.35 -3.66 -7.13
CA ASP A 85 16.77 -2.43 -7.65
C ASP A 85 15.40 -2.19 -6.97
N ARG A 86 15.44 -1.71 -5.71
CA ARG A 86 14.33 -1.69 -4.74
C ARG A 86 13.03 -1.13 -5.33
N LEU A 87 13.17 -0.07 -6.12
CA LEU A 87 12.06 0.62 -6.77
C LEU A 87 11.42 -0.18 -7.91
N VAL A 88 12.15 -1.09 -8.54
CA VAL A 88 11.65 -1.97 -9.63
C VAL A 88 11.10 -3.30 -9.09
N GLN A 89 11.04 -3.47 -7.76
CA GLN A 89 10.39 -4.64 -7.18
C GLN A 89 8.90 -4.67 -7.57
N PRO A 90 8.41 -5.79 -8.15
CA PRO A 90 7.01 -5.92 -8.51
C PRO A 90 6.13 -5.95 -7.25
N VAL A 91 5.16 -5.04 -7.18
CA VAL A 91 4.10 -5.07 -6.17
C VAL A 91 3.04 -6.10 -6.56
N ASN A 92 2.77 -6.21 -7.85
CA ASN A 92 1.93 -7.23 -8.46
C ASN A 92 2.54 -7.66 -9.82
N ALA A 93 1.77 -8.38 -10.64
CA ALA A 93 2.25 -8.89 -11.93
C ALA A 93 2.54 -7.82 -12.99
N ALA A 94 2.02 -6.61 -12.84
CA ALA A 94 2.05 -5.55 -13.84
C ALA A 94 2.78 -4.27 -13.39
N VAL A 95 2.93 -4.06 -12.08
CA VAL A 95 3.32 -2.75 -11.51
C VAL A 95 4.40 -2.92 -10.46
N THR A 96 5.51 -2.21 -10.65
CA THR A 96 6.59 -2.03 -9.67
C THR A 96 6.28 -0.94 -8.65
N LEU A 97 7.12 -0.78 -7.62
CA LEU A 97 6.91 0.25 -6.60
C LEU A 97 6.95 1.67 -7.16
N VAL A 98 7.84 1.94 -8.12
CA VAL A 98 7.93 3.25 -8.78
C VAL A 98 6.74 3.49 -9.71
N GLU A 99 6.42 2.53 -10.58
CA GLU A 99 5.28 2.60 -11.51
C GLU A 99 3.97 2.77 -10.74
N GLY A 100 3.82 2.14 -9.57
CA GLY A 100 2.61 2.28 -8.77
C GLY A 100 2.40 3.69 -8.19
N ARG A 101 3.49 4.43 -7.92
CA ARG A 101 3.39 5.85 -7.51
C ARG A 101 3.03 6.76 -8.69
N GLU A 102 3.56 6.47 -9.87
CA GLU A 102 3.21 7.17 -11.10
C GLU A 102 1.74 6.91 -11.47
N LEU A 103 1.31 5.65 -11.43
CA LEU A 103 -0.06 5.23 -11.67
C LEU A 103 -1.03 5.90 -10.70
N THR A 104 -0.68 5.95 -9.41
CA THR A 104 -1.46 6.68 -8.40
C THR A 104 -1.70 8.14 -8.82
N THR A 105 -0.65 8.81 -9.28
CA THR A 105 -0.72 10.22 -9.71
C THR A 105 -1.60 10.37 -10.94
N TRP A 106 -1.41 9.51 -11.96
CA TRP A 106 -2.25 9.48 -13.15
C TRP A 106 -3.74 9.25 -12.82
N MET A 107 -4.04 8.35 -11.87
CA MET A 107 -5.42 8.06 -11.44
C MET A 107 -6.08 9.25 -10.73
N GLU A 108 -5.34 10.00 -9.91
CA GLU A 108 -5.86 11.21 -9.22
C GLU A 108 -6.27 12.32 -10.21
N GLU A 109 -5.68 12.36 -11.39
CA GLU A 109 -6.01 13.30 -12.48
C GLU A 109 -7.27 12.89 -13.26
N GLN A 110 -7.74 11.65 -13.08
CA GLN A 110 -8.96 11.17 -13.73
C GLN A 110 -10.22 11.72 -13.03
N SER A 111 -11.38 11.29 -13.51
CA SER A 111 -12.68 11.62 -12.92
C SER A 111 -13.42 10.37 -12.45
N GLY A 112 -14.43 10.54 -11.59
CA GLY A 112 -15.24 9.44 -11.10
C GLY A 112 -14.46 8.46 -10.21
N TRP A 113 -14.72 7.16 -10.39
CA TRP A 113 -14.19 6.13 -9.51
C TRP A 113 -12.66 5.97 -9.65
N GLN A 114 -12.08 6.24 -10.82
CA GLN A 114 -10.63 6.20 -10.98
C GLN A 114 -9.95 7.21 -10.06
N GLN A 115 -10.52 8.42 -9.95
CA GLN A 115 -10.01 9.44 -9.06
C GLN A 115 -10.05 9.02 -7.59
N ASP A 116 -11.17 8.46 -7.14
CA ASP A 116 -11.32 8.03 -5.75
C ASP A 116 -10.40 6.84 -5.42
N LEU A 117 -10.13 5.97 -6.40
CA LEU A 117 -9.13 4.92 -6.30
C LEU A 117 -7.70 5.48 -6.26
N GLY A 118 -7.38 6.48 -7.09
CA GLY A 118 -6.09 7.19 -7.03
C GLY A 118 -5.84 7.82 -5.66
N LYS A 119 -6.82 8.53 -5.10
CA LYS A 119 -6.74 9.10 -3.74
C LYS A 119 -6.57 8.00 -2.67
N ALA A 120 -7.22 6.85 -2.87
CA ALA A 120 -7.08 5.72 -1.96
C ALA A 120 -5.64 5.15 -2.04
N LEU A 121 -5.12 4.88 -3.23
CA LEU A 121 -3.74 4.44 -3.43
C LEU A 121 -2.73 5.44 -2.81
N ARG A 122 -2.95 6.74 -2.99
CA ARG A 122 -2.13 7.80 -2.38
C ARG A 122 -2.07 7.67 -0.86
N ALA A 123 -3.22 7.45 -0.22
CA ALA A 123 -3.24 7.28 1.23
C ALA A 123 -2.60 5.96 1.68
N LEU A 124 -2.70 4.86 0.91
CA LEU A 124 -1.95 3.64 1.19
C LEU A 124 -0.44 3.87 1.12
N TYR A 125 0.05 4.52 0.06
CA TYR A 125 1.47 4.87 -0.06
C TYR A 125 1.93 5.80 1.07
N THR A 126 1.11 6.78 1.44
CA THR A 126 1.41 7.69 2.55
C THR A 126 1.50 6.95 3.88
N TYR A 127 0.59 6.01 4.11
CA TYR A 127 0.60 5.18 5.31
C TYR A 127 1.84 4.29 5.35
N LEU A 128 2.16 3.61 4.24
CA LEU A 128 3.36 2.77 4.12
C LEU A 128 4.65 3.59 4.29
N ASP A 129 4.71 4.79 3.71
CA ASP A 129 5.80 5.75 3.90
C ASP A 129 6.00 6.06 5.39
N GLN A 130 4.93 6.32 6.13
CA GLN A 130 5.00 6.55 7.59
C GLN A 130 5.51 5.32 8.34
N LEU A 131 5.09 4.11 7.96
CA LEU A 131 5.61 2.87 8.56
C LEU A 131 7.10 2.66 8.29
N TYR A 132 7.58 3.15 7.14
CA TYR A 132 8.95 2.96 6.68
C TYR A 132 9.93 4.05 7.09
N GLY A 133 9.46 5.11 7.76
CA GLY A 133 10.31 6.17 8.29
C GLY A 133 10.04 7.56 7.74
N GLY A 134 9.03 7.75 6.90
CA GLY A 134 8.58 9.07 6.44
C GLY A 134 8.28 9.13 4.94
N PRO A 135 7.97 10.33 4.42
CA PRO A 135 7.59 10.53 3.02
C PRO A 135 8.63 9.92 2.05
N GLY A 136 8.16 9.08 1.12
CA GLY A 136 9.01 8.39 0.14
C GLY A 136 9.88 7.25 0.68
N ALA A 137 9.76 6.88 1.96
CA ALA A 137 10.58 5.82 2.56
C ALA A 137 10.14 4.41 2.17
N PHE A 138 8.90 4.22 1.72
CA PHE A 138 8.43 2.94 1.19
C PHE A 138 8.92 2.75 -0.25
N ASN A 139 10.13 2.18 -0.35
CA ASN A 139 10.82 1.92 -1.60
C ASN A 139 11.22 0.46 -1.79
N GLU A 140 10.93 -0.41 -0.82
CA GLU A 140 11.17 -1.86 -0.90
C GLU A 140 10.06 -2.63 -0.16
N LEU A 141 9.72 -3.82 -0.66
CA LEU A 141 8.81 -4.72 0.04
C LEU A 141 9.60 -5.56 1.05
N LEU A 142 9.04 -5.73 2.24
CA LEU A 142 9.53 -6.77 3.15
C LEU A 142 9.28 -8.15 2.54
N THR A 143 10.25 -9.04 2.66
CA THR A 143 10.12 -10.46 2.31
C THR A 143 9.03 -11.12 3.14
N THR A 144 8.53 -12.27 2.69
CA THR A 144 7.51 -13.04 3.43
C THR A 144 7.92 -13.37 4.87
N PHE A 145 9.21 -13.65 5.10
CA PHE A 145 9.73 -13.94 6.44
C PHE A 145 9.73 -12.67 7.33
N GLU A 146 10.17 -11.54 6.79
CA GLU A 146 10.18 -10.25 7.47
C GLU A 146 8.76 -9.79 7.82
N ARG A 147 7.80 -9.93 6.89
CA ARG A 147 6.39 -9.63 7.16
C ARG A 147 5.82 -10.45 8.30
N ARG A 148 6.14 -11.75 8.37
CA ARG A 148 5.73 -12.61 9.49
C ARG A 148 6.32 -12.16 10.82
N ARG A 149 7.58 -11.70 10.83
CA ARG A 149 8.21 -11.13 12.03
C ARG A 149 7.50 -9.85 12.48
N VAL A 150 7.22 -8.94 11.55
CA VAL A 150 6.45 -7.72 11.84
C VAL A 150 5.07 -8.06 12.40
N ALA A 151 4.37 -9.03 11.81
CA ALA A 151 3.04 -9.47 12.21
C ALA A 151 2.98 -10.13 13.60
N ALA A 152 4.11 -10.64 14.11
CA ALA A 152 4.21 -11.35 15.38
C ALA A 152 4.53 -10.44 16.58
N ARG A 153 4.61 -9.13 16.36
CA ARG A 153 4.84 -8.11 17.40
C ARG A 153 3.76 -8.09 18.48
#